data_AF-A0A850KI18-F1
#
_entry.id   AF-A0A850KI18-F1
#
_cell.length_a   1.000
_cell.length_b   1.000
_cell.length_c   1.000
_cell.angle_alpha   90.00
_cell.angle_beta   90.00
_cell.angle_gamma   90.00
#
_symmetry.space_group_name_H-M   'P 1'
#
loop_
_entity.id
_entity.type
_entity.pdbx_description
1 polymer ?
#
loop_
_entity_poly.entity_id
_entity_poly.type
_entity_poly.pdbx_seq_one_letter_code
_entity_poly.pdbx_strand_id
1 'polypeptide(L)'
;MGIFEILAETKIKEWLRQPKPKTVQKETVKEDKKTFEGYLLDEIRNLISKAANETGEVQKATLAKANSLQVQLLVSLEQSGHFMMAKETEKIILKHRMKCLG
;
A
#
# COMPACT_ATOMS: atom_id res chain seq x y z
N MET A 1 30.37 -20.46 -37.17
CA MET A 1 29.10 -20.34 -36.44
C MET A 1 28.62 -21.72 -36.07
N GLY A 2 28.53 -22.00 -34.78
CA GLY A 2 28.15 -23.31 -34.24
C GLY A 2 26.66 -23.58 -34.41
N ILE A 3 26.29 -24.85 -34.53
CA ILE A 3 24.89 -25.30 -34.67
C ILE A 3 24.03 -24.80 -33.49
N PHE A 4 24.64 -24.64 -32.32
CA PHE A 4 24.02 -24.07 -31.12
C PHE A 4 23.70 -22.57 -31.23
N GLU A 5 24.52 -21.79 -31.94
CA GLU A 5 24.28 -20.35 -32.14
C GLU A 5 23.06 -20.14 -33.03
N ILE A 6 22.90 -20.97 -34.06
CA ILE A 6 21.75 -20.95 -34.98
C ILE A 6 20.46 -21.31 -34.22
N LEU A 7 20.49 -22.34 -33.38
CA LEU A 7 19.33 -22.73 -32.57
C LEU A 7 18.92 -21.64 -31.58
N ALA A 8 19.88 -20.97 -30.95
CA ALA A 8 19.63 -19.85 -30.05
C ALA A 8 18.97 -18.67 -30.79
N GLU A 9 19.50 -18.28 -31.95
CA GLU A 9 18.91 -17.22 -32.77
C GLU A 9 17.48 -17.55 -33.22
N THR A 10 17.22 -18.82 -33.53
CA THR A 10 15.90 -19.27 -33.98
C THR A 10 14.87 -19.16 -32.86
N LYS A 11 15.21 -19.61 -31.64
CA LYS A 11 14.35 -19.47 -30.45
C LYS A 11 14.12 -18.02 -30.05
N ILE A 12 15.13 -17.16 -30.16
CA ILE A 12 15.00 -15.72 -29.85
C ILE A 12 14.05 -15.05 -30.84
N LYS A 13 14.17 -15.36 -32.14
CA LYS A 13 13.25 -14.86 -33.17
C LYS A 13 11.83 -15.34 -32.92
N GLU A 14 11.65 -16.58 -32.49
CA GLU A 14 10.34 -17.15 -32.19
C GLU A 14 9.69 -16.48 -30.97
N TRP A 15 10.49 -16.17 -29.92
CA TRP A 15 10.02 -15.45 -28.73
C TRP A 15 9.64 -14.00 -29.04
N LEU A 16 10.42 -13.30 -29.86
CA LEU A 16 10.13 -11.93 -30.31
C LEU A 16 8.88 -11.84 -31.21
N ARG A 17 8.50 -12.94 -31.86
CA ARG A 17 7.37 -12.99 -32.80
C ARG A 17 6.03 -13.27 -32.11
N GLN A 18 6.03 -13.61 -30.82
CA GLN A 18 4.77 -13.76 -30.08
C GLN A 18 4.12 -12.38 -29.87
N PRO A 19 2.87 -12.17 -30.33
CA PRO A 19 2.16 -10.94 -30.03
C PRO A 19 2.00 -10.83 -28.51
N LYS A 20 2.38 -9.68 -27.95
CA LYS A 20 2.23 -9.36 -26.53
C LYS A 20 0.84 -9.79 -26.07
N PRO A 21 0.70 -10.50 -24.93
CA PRO A 21 -0.61 -10.89 -24.43
C PRO A 21 -1.45 -9.62 -24.33
N LYS A 22 -2.56 -9.57 -25.06
CA LYS A 22 -3.52 -8.47 -24.94
C LYS A 22 -3.81 -8.34 -23.46
N THR A 23 -3.46 -7.19 -22.88
CA THR A 23 -3.83 -6.84 -21.52
C THR A 23 -5.34 -6.94 -21.47
N VAL A 24 -5.86 -8.07 -20.96
CA VAL A 24 -7.27 -8.19 -20.64
C VAL A 24 -7.49 -7.12 -19.59
N GLN A 25 -8.14 -6.03 -19.98
CA GLN A 25 -8.60 -5.02 -19.03
C GLN A 25 -9.61 -5.74 -18.15
N LYS A 26 -9.13 -6.29 -17.03
CA LYS A 26 -10.01 -6.65 -15.94
C LYS A 26 -10.65 -5.35 -15.53
N GLU A 27 -11.90 -5.16 -15.92
CA GLU A 27 -12.83 -4.32 -15.18
C GLU A 27 -12.92 -4.93 -13.78
N THR A 28 -11.97 -4.59 -12.91
CA THR A 28 -12.15 -4.80 -11.48
C THR A 28 -13.20 -3.80 -11.07
N VAL A 29 -14.46 -4.23 -11.13
CA VAL A 29 -15.51 -3.71 -10.26
C VAL A 29 -14.97 -3.90 -8.85
N LYS A 30 -14.34 -2.84 -8.31
CA LYS A 30 -13.91 -2.79 -6.92
C LYS A 30 -15.18 -2.65 -6.08
N GLU A 31 -15.83 -3.78 -5.82
CA GLU A 31 -16.45 -3.91 -4.51
C GLU A 31 -15.31 -3.98 -3.52
N ASP A 32 -14.86 -2.80 -3.07
CA ASP A 32 -13.96 -2.66 -1.93
C ASP A 32 -14.73 -3.21 -0.71
N LYS A 33 -14.70 -4.53 -0.52
CA LYS A 33 -14.77 -5.11 0.81
C LYS A 33 -13.55 -4.57 1.53
N LYS A 34 -13.68 -3.35 2.09
CA LYS A 34 -12.65 -2.72 2.90
C LYS A 34 -12.27 -3.75 3.94
N THR A 35 -11.03 -4.24 3.84
CA THR A 35 -10.52 -5.15 4.85
C THR A 35 -10.47 -4.39 6.18
N PHE A 36 -10.46 -5.11 7.29
CA PHE A 36 -10.44 -4.51 8.62
C PHE A 36 -9.28 -3.48 8.76
N GLU A 37 -8.15 -3.77 8.12
CA GLU A 37 -6.98 -2.91 8.02
C GLU A 37 -7.25 -1.62 7.24
N GLY A 38 -8.07 -1.68 6.19
CA GLY A 38 -8.50 -0.51 5.42
C GLY A 38 -9.39 0.44 6.23
N TYR A 39 -10.29 -0.10 7.06
CA TYR A 39 -11.09 0.70 7.98
C TYR A 39 -10.23 1.38 9.06
N LEU A 40 -9.29 0.63 9.66
CA LEU A 40 -8.33 1.17 10.63
C LEU A 40 -7.51 2.31 10.04
N LEU A 41 -7.04 2.15 8.79
CA LEU A 41 -6.24 3.16 8.12
C LEU A 41 -7.03 4.45 7.86
N ASP A 42 -8.29 4.34 7.42
CA ASP A 42 -9.17 5.50 7.25
C ASP A 42 -9.50 6.17 8.60
N GLU A 43 -9.70 5.40 9.66
CA GLU A 43 -9.94 5.94 10.99
C GLU A 43 -8.73 6.72 11.53
N ILE A 44 -7.51 6.19 11.34
CA ILE A 44 -6.27 6.90 11.71
C ILE A 44 -6.16 8.23 10.96
N ARG A 45 -6.44 8.24 9.65
CA ARG A 45 -6.42 9.49 8.84
C ARG A 45 -7.45 10.50 9.35
N ASN A 46 -8.65 10.04 9.67
CA ASN A 46 -9.71 10.88 10.21
C ASN A 46 -9.33 11.48 11.57
N LEU A 47 -8.70 10.69 12.45
CA LEU A 47 -8.24 11.18 13.76
C LEU A 47 -7.10 12.21 13.61
N ILE A 48 -6.16 11.99 12.69
CA ILE A 48 -5.10 12.98 12.38
C ILE A 48 -5.71 14.27 11.84
N SER A 49 -6.69 14.17 10.95
CA SER A 49 -7.41 15.33 10.40
C SER A 49 -8.23 16.06 11.46
N LYS A 50 -8.84 15.34 12.40
CA LYS A 50 -9.54 15.94 13.56
C LYS A 50 -8.56 16.65 14.48
N ALA A 51 -7.44 16.01 14.80
CA ALA A 51 -6.39 16.61 15.64
C ALA A 51 -5.80 17.89 15.02
N ALA A 52 -5.80 18.04 13.70
CA ALA A 52 -5.38 19.27 13.04
C ALA A 52 -6.31 20.46 13.32
N ASN A 53 -7.60 20.21 13.57
CA ASN A 53 -8.61 21.23 13.86
C ASN A 53 -8.80 21.46 15.38
N GLU A 54 -8.21 20.61 16.21
CA GLU A 54 -8.28 20.69 17.68
C GLU A 54 -7.06 21.44 18.24
N THR A 55 -7.19 22.02 19.43
CA THR A 55 -6.10 22.73 20.12
C THR A 55 -5.93 22.25 21.56
N GLY A 56 -4.69 22.34 22.07
CA GLY A 56 -4.38 22.07 23.48
C GLY A 56 -4.36 20.58 23.84
N GLU A 57 -4.97 20.21 24.97
CA GLU A 57 -4.98 18.83 25.46
C GLU A 57 -5.80 17.87 24.60
N VAL A 58 -6.88 18.36 23.99
CA VAL A 58 -7.78 17.55 23.15
C VAL A 58 -7.02 17.04 21.92
N GLN A 59 -6.24 17.92 21.28
CA GLN A 59 -5.36 17.54 20.17
C GLN A 59 -4.37 16.43 20.57
N LYS A 60 -3.74 16.56 21.76
CA LYS A 60 -2.79 15.54 22.25
C LYS A 60 -3.48 14.20 22.51
N ALA A 61 -4.68 14.22 23.10
CA ALA A 61 -5.46 13.00 23.34
C ALA A 61 -5.88 12.32 22.03
N THR A 62 -6.34 13.10 21.03
CA THR A 62 -6.74 12.59 19.72
C THR A 62 -5.54 12.02 18.95
N LEU A 63 -4.36 12.65 19.05
CA LEU A 63 -3.12 12.11 18.48
C LEU A 63 -2.64 10.84 19.20
N ALA A 64 -2.75 10.77 20.52
CA ALA A 64 -2.42 9.57 21.27
C ALA A 64 -3.30 8.39 20.87
N LYS A 65 -4.60 8.64 20.65
CA LYS A 65 -5.55 7.64 20.15
C LYS A 65 -5.19 7.19 18.73
N ALA A 66 -4.86 8.13 17.83
CA ALA A 66 -4.40 7.80 16.48
C ALA A 66 -3.11 6.94 16.48
N ASN A 67 -2.15 7.28 17.35
CA ASN A 67 -0.91 6.49 17.50
C ASN A 67 -1.20 5.08 18.02
N SER A 68 -2.10 4.92 18.98
CA SER A 68 -2.49 3.59 19.50
C SER A 68 -3.06 2.70 18.40
N LEU A 69 -3.95 3.25 17.56
CA LEU A 69 -4.53 2.52 16.43
C LEU A 69 -3.48 2.21 15.35
N GLN A 70 -2.53 3.13 15.11
CA GLN A 70 -1.42 2.88 14.21
C GLN A 70 -0.56 1.71 14.67
N VAL A 71 -0.21 1.65 15.96
CA VAL A 71 0.56 0.53 16.51
C VAL A 71 -0.20 -0.78 16.35
N GLN A 72 -1.51 -0.80 16.65
CA GLN A 72 -2.34 -1.99 16.51
C GLN A 72 -2.41 -2.48 15.05
N LEU A 73 -2.52 -1.56 14.09
CA LEU A 73 -2.51 -1.87 12.66
C LEU A 73 -1.16 -2.46 12.22
N LEU A 74 -0.04 -1.85 12.65
CA LEU A 74 1.29 -2.33 12.31
C LEU A 74 1.55 -3.73 12.90
N VAL A 75 1.21 -3.95 14.17
CA VAL A 75 1.35 -5.26 14.81
C VAL A 75 0.50 -6.32 14.10
N SER A 76 -0.74 -6.00 13.71
CA SER A 76 -1.60 -6.92 12.96
C SER A 76 -1.01 -7.27 11.58
N LEU A 77 -0.41 -6.30 10.89
CA LEU A 77 0.25 -6.52 9.59
C LEU A 77 1.55 -7.32 9.74
N GLU A 78 2.30 -7.11 10.81
CA GLU A 78 3.51 -7.88 11.09
C GLU A 78 3.18 -9.34 11.48
N GLN A 79 2.16 -9.55 12.32
CA GLN A 79 1.70 -10.88 12.73
C GLN A 79 1.18 -11.71 11.55
N SER A 80 0.57 -11.06 10.55
CA SER A 80 0.13 -11.70 9.30
C SER A 80 1.27 -11.91 8.29
N GLY A 81 2.50 -11.53 8.62
CA GLY A 81 3.67 -11.67 7.75
C GLY A 81 3.76 -10.60 6.64
N HIS A 82 2.93 -9.55 6.69
CA HIS A 82 2.86 -8.48 5.71
C HIS A 82 3.79 -7.30 6.06
N PHE A 83 5.07 -7.58 6.31
CA PHE A 83 6.06 -6.58 6.72
C PHE A 83 6.19 -5.38 5.76
N MET A 84 6.19 -5.62 4.44
CA MET A 84 6.29 -4.54 3.45
C MET A 84 5.05 -3.64 3.45
N MET A 85 3.86 -4.20 3.71
CA MET A 85 2.65 -3.40 3.87
C MET A 85 2.67 -2.59 5.16
N ALA A 86 3.18 -3.14 6.27
CA ALA A 86 3.34 -2.39 7.52
C ALA A 86 4.23 -1.16 7.30
N LYS A 87 5.39 -1.35 6.67
CA LYS A 87 6.34 -0.27 6.37
C LYS A 87 5.78 0.79 5.42
N GLU A 88 5.02 0.37 4.40
CA GLU A 88 4.43 1.32 3.46
C GLU A 88 3.25 2.08 4.09
N THR A 89 2.44 1.39 4.90
CA THR A 89 1.36 2.00 5.69
C THR A 89 1.89 3.05 6.65
N GLU A 90 2.99 2.77 7.34
CA GLU A 90 3.66 3.74 8.22
C GLU A 90 4.06 5.02 7.47
N LYS A 91 4.71 4.88 6.31
CA LYS A 91 5.07 6.04 5.48
C LYS A 91 3.86 6.85 5.03
N ILE A 92 2.76 6.18 4.67
CA ILE A 92 1.53 6.84 4.24
C ILE A 92 0.95 7.67 5.39
N ILE A 93 0.92 7.11 6.60
CA ILE A 93 0.44 7.81 7.80
C ILE A 93 1.34 8.99 8.13
N LEU A 94 2.67 8.82 8.11
CA LEU A 94 3.63 9.90 8.34
C LEU A 94 3.48 11.05 7.33
N LYS A 95 3.35 10.73 6.03
CA LYS A 95 3.10 11.75 4.99
C LYS A 95 1.80 12.50 5.24
N HIS A 96 0.74 11.81 5.63
CA HIS A 96 -0.54 12.45 5.92
C HIS A 96 -0.45 13.35 7.15
N ARG A 97 0.24 12.90 8.20
CA ARG A 97 0.51 13.69 9.41
C ARG A 97 1.28 14.97 9.10
N MET A 98 2.35 14.89 8.30
CA MET A 98 3.11 16.07 7.86
C MET A 98 2.25 17.04 7.06
N LYS A 99 1.32 16.55 6.24
CA LYS A 99 0.42 17.40 5.46
C LYS A 99 -0.63 18.13 6.31
N CYS A 100 -1.07 17.53 7.41
CA CYS A 100 -2.15 18.06 8.25
C CYS A 100 -1.65 18.88 9.44
N LEU A 101 -0.44 18.61 9.94
CA LEU A 101 0.10 19.21 11.17
C LEU A 101 1.44 19.95 10.96
N GLY A 102 2.05 19.84 9.78
CA GLY A 102 3.23 20.61 9.38
C GLY A 102 2.83 21.83 8.57
#